data_AF-A0A2T6LXM2-F1
#
_entry.id   AF-A0A2T6LXM2-F1
#
_cell.length_a   1.000
_cell.length_b   1.000
_cell.length_c   1.000
_cell.angle_alpha   90.00
_cell.angle_beta   90.00
_cell.angle_gamma   90.00
#
_symmetry.space_group_name_H-M   'P 1'
#
loop_
_entity.id
_entity.type
_entity.pdbx_description
1 polymer ?
#
loop_
_entity_poly.entity_id
_entity_poly.type
_entity_poly.pdbx_seq_one_letter_code
_entity_poly.pdbx_strand_id
1 'polypeptide(L)'
;MHSGRRTGLADTAQGDYLKYQRAAVAFARFCNLDASLTPEALIGTKAYAAWYGAARRSAKNRYWRLAAYAAAGGLLACAIWLALQPISALLALPPVLPAGWLIGNTMRRAYRSEEPRLEALIQNATPDERDRILNLEEFCNRAAGGRFGVAERLPDGTMRELAADWLKCFAADGGKLLVLSTNPTDWLLIRRRPVPGGEILIDIRGMVAATELSSKTLIDLDDTARFEAIHQWLLDHAQGTSSDATAFRNVLNLIVAFRRPEFAGKGFESKKEELEKEGYSRSMLEKVHSGNYPPFQRFLRSLPLNEIP
;
A
#
# COMPACT_ATOMS: atom_id res chain seq x y z
N MET A 1 20.77 44.04 -29.35
CA MET A 1 21.05 42.59 -29.25
C MET A 1 21.28 42.24 -27.79
N HIS A 2 20.33 41.62 -27.11
CA HIS A 2 20.51 40.75 -25.92
C HIS A 2 19.10 40.33 -25.46
N SER A 3 18.66 39.19 -25.97
CA SER A 3 17.49 38.46 -25.46
C SER A 3 17.92 37.01 -25.35
N GLY A 4 18.11 36.56 -24.12
CA GLY A 4 18.53 35.21 -23.81
C GLY A 4 18.08 34.84 -22.41
N ARG A 5 17.35 33.72 -22.34
CA ARG A 5 16.88 32.96 -21.16
C ARG A 5 15.62 33.45 -20.47
N ARG A 6 14.52 32.74 -20.77
CA ARG A 6 13.58 32.19 -19.78
C ARG A 6 12.70 31.12 -20.45
N THR A 7 13.22 29.91 -20.58
CA THR A 7 12.45 28.68 -20.80
C THR A 7 13.21 27.54 -20.12
N GLY A 8 12.82 27.19 -18.89
CA GLY A 8 13.51 26.14 -18.13
C GLY A 8 12.87 25.76 -16.80
N LEU A 9 11.59 26.09 -16.59
CA LEU A 9 10.86 25.79 -15.35
C LEU A 9 9.53 25.06 -15.58
N ALA A 10 9.18 24.74 -16.83
CA ALA A 10 7.92 24.06 -17.17
C ALA A 10 8.10 22.55 -17.48
N ASP A 11 9.26 22.12 -18.00
CA ASP A 11 9.48 20.71 -18.39
C ASP A 11 9.95 19.80 -17.24
N THR A 12 10.45 20.34 -16.13
CA THR A 12 10.88 19.54 -14.97
C THR A 12 9.72 19.02 -14.13
N ALA A 13 8.57 19.71 -14.14
CA ALA A 13 7.39 19.28 -13.39
C ALA A 13 6.77 18.00 -13.96
N GLN A 14 6.85 17.76 -15.28
CA GLN A 14 6.19 16.63 -15.94
C GLN A 14 7.02 15.34 -15.89
N GLY A 15 8.35 15.46 -15.75
CA GLY A 15 9.25 14.32 -15.55
C GLY A 15 9.20 13.69 -14.15
N ASP A 16 8.79 14.46 -13.15
CA ASP A 16 8.82 14.04 -11.74
C ASP A 16 7.55 13.30 -11.26
N TYR A 17 6.45 13.32 -12.02
CA TYR A 17 5.26 12.49 -11.75
C TYR A 17 5.41 11.04 -12.27
N LEU A 18 6.27 10.81 -13.27
CA LEU A 18 6.42 9.51 -13.94
C LEU A 18 7.01 8.41 -13.03
N LYS A 19 7.83 8.80 -12.03
CA LYS A 19 8.63 7.87 -11.21
C LYS A 19 7.83 6.87 -10.38
N TYR A 20 6.62 7.26 -9.94
CA TYR A 20 5.69 6.41 -9.18
C TYR A 20 4.39 6.14 -9.90
N GLN A 21 4.11 6.84 -11.00
CA GLN A 21 2.97 6.54 -11.86
C GLN A 21 2.99 5.08 -12.29
N ARG A 22 4.16 4.49 -12.54
CA ARG A 22 4.26 3.08 -12.95
C ARG A 22 4.00 2.09 -11.82
N ALA A 23 4.38 2.39 -10.59
CA ALA A 23 4.07 1.56 -9.43
C ALA A 23 2.58 1.70 -9.02
N ALA A 24 2.02 2.90 -9.12
CA ALA A 24 0.58 3.14 -8.96
C ALA A 24 -0.23 2.47 -10.07
N VAL A 25 0.24 2.48 -11.32
CA VAL A 25 -0.35 1.74 -12.45
C VAL A 25 -0.26 0.23 -12.21
N ALA A 26 0.85 -0.28 -11.69
CA ALA A 26 0.97 -1.69 -11.33
C ALA A 26 -0.01 -2.07 -10.20
N PHE A 27 -0.17 -1.22 -9.20
CA PHE A 27 -1.15 -1.42 -8.14
C PHE A 27 -2.60 -1.32 -8.65
N ALA A 28 -2.90 -0.34 -9.52
CA ALA A 28 -4.21 -0.23 -10.17
C ALA A 28 -4.53 -1.49 -10.97
N ARG A 29 -3.59 -1.99 -11.77
CA ARG A 29 -3.73 -3.25 -12.51
C ARG A 29 -3.87 -4.46 -11.59
N PHE A 30 -3.10 -4.50 -10.50
CA PHE A 30 -3.23 -5.53 -9.47
C PHE A 30 -4.64 -5.53 -8.86
N CYS A 31 -5.24 -4.37 -8.66
CA CYS A 31 -6.61 -4.21 -8.19
C CYS A 31 -7.67 -4.21 -9.30
N ASN A 32 -7.32 -4.50 -10.56
CA ASN A 32 -8.23 -4.39 -11.71
C ASN A 32 -8.98 -3.03 -11.82
N LEU A 33 -8.33 -1.96 -11.38
CA LEU A 33 -8.82 -0.59 -11.43
C LEU A 33 -8.24 0.15 -12.64
N ASP A 34 -8.91 1.24 -13.04
CA ASP A 34 -8.41 2.13 -14.08
C ASP A 34 -7.02 2.69 -13.69
N ALA A 35 -6.05 2.48 -14.58
CA ALA A 35 -4.67 2.89 -14.40
C ALA A 35 -4.47 4.42 -14.35
N SER A 36 -5.48 5.20 -14.76
CA SER A 36 -5.50 6.66 -14.68
C SER A 36 -5.96 7.19 -13.32
N LEU A 37 -6.41 6.32 -12.41
CA LEU A 37 -6.84 6.74 -11.08
C LEU A 37 -5.71 7.38 -10.31
N THR A 38 -6.05 8.45 -9.58
CA THR A 38 -5.11 9.10 -8.67
C THR A 38 -4.77 8.16 -7.50
N PRO A 39 -3.60 8.31 -6.86
CA PRO A 39 -3.26 7.56 -5.65
C PRO A 39 -4.37 7.65 -4.60
N GLU A 40 -4.95 8.83 -4.38
CA GLU A 40 -6.09 9.02 -3.48
C GLU A 40 -7.28 8.12 -3.81
N ALA A 41 -7.64 8.01 -5.09
CA ALA A 41 -8.70 7.11 -5.53
C ALA A 41 -8.32 5.63 -5.37
N LEU A 42 -7.06 5.27 -5.59
CA LEU A 42 -6.57 3.88 -5.47
C LEU A 42 -6.54 3.38 -4.02
N ILE A 43 -6.13 4.21 -3.07
CA ILE A 43 -5.94 3.79 -1.66
C ILE A 43 -7.04 4.27 -0.70
N GLY A 44 -7.90 5.20 -1.15
CA GLY A 44 -8.96 5.78 -0.34
C GLY A 44 -8.57 7.12 0.30
N THR A 45 -9.56 8.01 0.39
CA THR A 45 -9.38 9.41 0.81
C THR A 45 -8.84 9.54 2.23
N LYS A 46 -9.30 8.69 3.16
CA LYS A 46 -8.86 8.73 4.56
C LYS A 46 -7.42 8.28 4.74
N ALA A 47 -7.03 7.18 4.08
CA ALA A 47 -5.66 6.67 4.11
C ALA A 47 -4.70 7.68 3.50
N TYR A 48 -5.07 8.24 2.35
CA TYR A 48 -4.33 9.30 1.66
C TYR A 48 -4.13 10.52 2.56
N ALA A 49 -5.21 11.06 3.13
CA ALA A 49 -5.15 12.24 4.01
C ALA A 49 -4.33 11.98 5.28
N ALA A 50 -4.43 10.78 5.85
CA ALA A 50 -3.69 10.41 7.05
C ALA A 50 -2.18 10.34 6.79
N TRP A 51 -1.75 9.69 5.71
CA TRP A 51 -0.34 9.60 5.32
C TRP A 51 0.22 10.96 4.87
N TYR A 52 -0.52 11.71 4.06
CA TYR A 52 -0.11 13.04 3.63
C TYR A 52 -0.03 14.04 4.80
N GLY A 53 -1.01 13.99 5.71
CA GLY A 53 -1.02 14.82 6.93
C GLY A 53 0.14 14.48 7.87
N ALA A 54 0.49 13.19 8.00
CA ALA A 54 1.67 12.76 8.74
C ALA A 54 2.95 13.33 8.10
N ALA A 55 3.12 13.17 6.79
CA ALA A 55 4.29 13.68 6.05
C ALA A 55 4.48 15.18 6.27
N ARG A 56 3.40 15.96 6.13
CA ARG A 56 3.42 17.42 6.34
C ARG A 56 3.76 17.82 7.77
N ARG A 57 3.22 17.12 8.78
CA ARG A 57 3.55 17.38 10.19
C ARG A 57 5.01 17.10 10.50
N SER A 58 5.58 16.03 9.93
CA SER A 58 6.99 15.70 10.07
C SER A 58 7.90 16.74 9.41
N ALA A 59 7.55 17.20 8.21
CA ALA A 59 8.28 18.27 7.51
C ALA A 59 8.27 19.58 8.33
N LYS A 60 7.13 19.93 8.95
CA LYS A 60 7.03 21.09 9.84
C LYS A 60 7.84 20.90 11.13
N ASN A 61 7.86 19.70 11.69
CA ASN A 61 8.65 19.34 12.87
C ASN A 61 10.16 19.31 12.59
N ARG A 62 10.61 19.31 11.33
CA ARG A 62 12.04 19.42 10.97
C ARG A 62 12.66 20.70 11.51
N TYR A 63 12.00 21.85 11.32
CA TYR A 63 12.50 23.14 11.78
C TYR A 63 12.60 23.17 13.31
N TRP A 64 11.62 22.60 14.00
CA TRP A 64 11.65 22.52 15.46
C TRP A 64 12.74 21.57 15.97
N ARG A 65 12.99 20.45 15.28
CA ARG A 65 14.10 19.53 15.59
C ARG A 65 15.46 20.18 15.36
N LEU A 66 15.64 20.86 14.23
CA LEU A 66 16.88 21.59 13.93
C LEU A 66 17.13 22.72 14.94
N ALA A 67 16.08 23.48 15.29
CA ALA A 67 16.16 24.49 16.34
C ALA A 67 16.48 23.89 17.71
N ALA A 68 15.88 22.76 18.06
CA ALA A 68 16.17 22.05 19.30
C ALA A 68 17.60 21.49 19.34
N TYR A 69 18.13 20.96 18.23
CA TYR A 69 19.52 20.52 18.12
C TYR A 69 20.50 21.69 18.17
N ALA A 70 20.22 22.80 17.49
CA ALA A 70 21.02 24.01 17.57
C ALA A 70 21.02 24.60 18.99
N ALA A 71 19.86 24.63 19.66
CA ALA A 71 19.75 25.05 21.05
C ALA A 71 20.49 24.12 22.01
N ALA A 72 20.39 22.80 21.82
CA ALA A 72 21.13 21.82 22.61
C ALA A 72 22.66 21.93 22.39
N GLY A 73 23.09 22.15 21.14
CA GLY A 73 24.49 22.40 20.80
C GLY A 73 25.01 23.70 21.42
N GLY A 74 24.22 24.77 21.40
CA GLY A 74 24.54 26.03 22.06
C GLY A 74 24.65 25.89 23.59
N LEU A 75 23.73 25.17 24.22
CA LEU A 75 23.78 24.88 25.66
C LEU A 75 25.01 24.03 26.03
N LEU A 76 25.35 23.04 25.20
CA LEU A 76 26.55 22.22 25.40
C LEU A 76 27.83 23.05 25.26
N ALA A 77 27.89 23.94 24.25
CA ALA A 77 29.01 24.85 24.06
C ALA A 77 29.17 25.82 25.24
N CYS A 78 28.06 26.37 25.76
CA CYS A 78 28.07 27.19 26.98
C CYS A 78 28.53 26.41 28.21
N ALA A 79 28.10 25.15 28.35
CA ALA A 79 28.54 24.29 29.45
C ALA A 79 30.03 24.01 29.40
N ILE A 80 30.57 23.71 28.22
CA ILE A 80 32.00 23.50 27.98
C ILE A 80 32.78 24.79 28.25
N TRP A 81 32.29 25.94 27.78
CA TRP A 81 32.92 27.24 28.04
C TRP A 81 32.97 27.57 29.53
N LEU A 82 31.87 27.35 30.27
CA LEU A 82 31.81 27.57 31.72
C LEU A 82 32.71 26.60 32.49
N ALA A 83 32.83 25.35 32.05
CA ALA A 83 33.71 24.36 32.65
C ALA A 83 35.21 24.65 32.43
N LEU A 84 35.56 25.44 31.40
CA LEU A 84 36.92 25.91 31.13
C LEU A 84 37.28 27.18 31.92
N GLN A 85 36.32 27.85 32.57
CA GLN A 85 36.58 28.97 33.46
C GLN A 85 37.05 28.46 34.84
N PRO A 86 37.84 29.22 35.60
CA PRO A 86 38.30 28.85 36.96
C PRO A 86 37.17 28.84 38.01
N ILE A 87 35.91 28.83 37.58
CA ILE A 87 34.71 28.87 38.38
C ILE A 87 34.20 27.43 38.56
N SER A 88 33.74 27.10 39.77
CA SER A 88 33.40 25.73 40.17
C SER A 88 32.50 24.98 39.17
N ALA A 89 32.86 23.73 38.87
CA ALA A 89 32.15 22.85 37.94
C ALA A 89 30.63 22.68 38.25
N LEU A 90 30.21 23.01 39.47
CA LEU A 90 28.80 23.09 39.89
C LEU A 90 27.97 24.07 39.05
N LEU A 91 28.59 25.13 38.49
CA LEU A 91 27.91 26.11 37.62
C LEU A 91 27.78 25.66 36.15
N ALA A 92 28.44 24.55 35.76
CA ALA A 92 28.32 23.95 34.42
C ALA A 92 27.19 22.91 34.30
N LEU A 93 26.62 22.45 35.44
CA LEU A 93 25.48 21.52 35.47
C LEU A 93 24.14 22.08 34.95
N PRO A 94 23.75 23.35 35.25
CA PRO A 94 22.48 23.92 34.81
C PRO A 94 22.23 23.90 33.30
N PRO A 95 23.21 24.10 32.39
CA PRO A 95 22.99 23.99 30.94
C PRO A 95 22.98 22.55 30.40
N VAL A 96 23.62 21.58 31.07
CA VAL A 96 23.74 20.19 30.58
C VAL A 96 22.43 19.41 30.72
N LEU A 97 21.72 19.59 31.83
CA LEU A 97 20.43 18.93 32.10
C LEU A 97 19.34 19.26 31.06
N PRO A 98 19.06 20.54 30.71
CA PRO A 98 18.09 20.88 29.68
C PRO A 98 18.53 20.45 28.27
N ALA A 99 19.83 20.44 27.97
CA ALA A 99 20.34 19.91 26.70
C ALA A 99 20.07 18.40 26.56
N GLY A 100 20.36 17.60 27.59
CA GLY A 100 20.07 16.18 27.64
C GLY A 100 18.56 15.88 27.56
N TRP A 101 17.73 16.69 28.24
CA TRP A 101 16.27 16.55 28.18
C TRP A 101 15.70 16.91 26.80
N LEU A 102 16.19 17.98 26.15
CA LEU A 102 15.78 18.36 24.79
C LEU A 102 16.12 17.27 23.78
N ILE A 103 17.33 16.71 23.84
CA ILE A 103 17.75 15.60 22.97
C ILE A 103 16.91 14.35 23.26
N GLY A 104 16.73 14.01 24.54
CA GLY A 104 15.93 12.84 24.94
C GLY A 104 14.46 12.94 24.54
N ASN A 105 13.85 14.11 24.70
CA ASN A 105 12.43 14.34 24.37
C ASN A 105 12.23 14.44 22.86
N THR A 106 13.15 15.08 22.12
CA THR A 106 13.11 15.08 20.65
C THR A 106 13.32 13.68 20.09
N MET A 107 14.21 12.86 20.65
CA MET A 107 14.40 11.45 20.25
C MET A 107 13.21 10.56 20.63
N ARG A 108 12.60 10.73 21.81
CA ARG A 108 11.41 9.94 22.22
C ARG A 108 10.16 10.31 21.43
N ARG A 109 9.86 11.60 21.21
CA ARG A 109 8.72 12.04 20.37
C ARG A 109 8.88 11.58 18.93
N ALA A 110 10.10 11.66 18.43
CA ALA A 110 10.47 11.15 17.12
C ALA A 110 10.31 9.63 16.96
N TYR A 111 10.29 8.86 18.06
CA TYR A 111 10.17 7.40 18.03
C TYR A 111 8.71 6.91 18.13
N ARG A 112 7.76 7.74 18.58
CA ARG A 112 6.44 7.25 19.03
C ARG A 112 5.19 7.71 18.25
N SER A 113 5.19 8.77 17.45
CA SER A 113 3.94 9.58 17.41
C SER A 113 3.29 9.94 16.07
N GLU A 114 3.90 9.77 14.89
CA GLU A 114 3.36 10.46 13.70
C GLU A 114 2.91 9.57 12.54
N GLU A 115 3.31 8.30 12.50
CA GLU A 115 2.87 7.40 11.43
C GLU A 115 1.55 6.72 11.80
N PRO A 116 0.48 6.91 10.99
CA PRO A 116 -0.73 6.14 11.17
C PRO A 116 -0.41 4.67 10.84
N ARG A 117 -0.62 3.80 11.82
CA ARG A 117 -0.53 2.35 11.64
C ARG A 117 -1.61 1.89 10.68
N LEU A 118 -1.30 0.91 9.84
CA LEU A 118 -2.25 0.37 8.85
C LEU A 118 -3.52 -0.13 9.54
N GLU A 119 -3.38 -0.77 10.71
CA GLU A 119 -4.49 -1.26 11.53
C GLU A 119 -5.40 -0.13 12.02
N ALA A 120 -4.83 1.03 12.35
CA ALA A 120 -5.59 2.20 12.75
C ALA A 120 -6.34 2.84 11.57
N LEU A 121 -5.81 2.72 10.35
CA LEU A 121 -6.50 3.15 9.13
C LEU A 121 -7.66 2.20 8.81
N ILE A 122 -7.44 0.89 8.90
CA ILE A 122 -8.44 -0.16 8.70
C ILE A 122 -9.62 -0.07 9.68
N GLN A 123 -9.38 0.37 10.92
CA GLN A 123 -10.43 0.55 11.93
C GLN A 123 -11.35 1.75 11.64
N ASN A 124 -10.84 2.80 10.99
CA ASN A 124 -11.57 4.04 10.73
C ASN A 124 -12.05 4.19 9.27
N ALA A 125 -11.71 3.21 8.42
CA ALA A 125 -12.05 3.16 7.00
C ALA A 125 -13.50 2.72 6.77
N THR A 126 -14.09 3.16 5.64
CA THR A 126 -15.30 2.50 5.12
C THR A 126 -14.97 1.07 4.66
N PRO A 127 -15.96 0.17 4.47
CA PRO A 127 -15.71 -1.17 3.95
C PRO A 127 -14.86 -1.18 2.67
N ASP A 128 -15.19 -0.33 1.70
CA ASP A 128 -14.46 -0.21 0.43
C ASP A 128 -13.04 0.33 0.60
N GLU A 129 -12.85 1.33 1.48
CA GLU A 129 -11.51 1.86 1.79
C GLU A 129 -10.67 0.82 2.53
N ARG A 130 -11.27 0.02 3.41
CA ARG A 130 -10.59 -1.08 4.10
C ARG A 130 -10.06 -2.09 3.09
N ASP A 131 -10.87 -2.45 2.10
CA ASP A 131 -10.47 -3.44 1.09
C ASP A 131 -9.32 -2.91 0.21
N ARG A 132 -9.35 -1.61 -0.14
CA ARG A 132 -8.22 -0.95 -0.83
C ARG A 132 -6.93 -0.96 0.01
N ILE A 133 -7.03 -0.70 1.31
CA ILE A 133 -5.88 -0.72 2.22
C ILE A 133 -5.31 -2.14 2.36
N LEU A 134 -6.17 -3.16 2.42
CA LEU A 134 -5.76 -4.57 2.48
C LEU A 134 -5.10 -5.02 1.16
N ASN A 135 -5.64 -4.62 0.01
CA ASN A 135 -5.00 -4.85 -1.29
C ASN A 135 -3.63 -4.21 -1.37
N LEU A 136 -3.48 -3.01 -0.81
CA LEU A 136 -2.20 -2.32 -0.79
C LEU A 136 -1.18 -3.07 0.08
N GLU A 137 -1.60 -3.54 1.25
CA GLU A 137 -0.76 -4.38 2.12
C GLU A 137 -0.31 -5.64 1.41
N GLU A 138 -1.24 -6.33 0.76
CA GLU A 138 -0.97 -7.53 -0.02
C GLU A 138 0.01 -7.27 -1.18
N PHE A 139 -0.22 -6.20 -1.95
CA PHE A 139 0.64 -5.78 -3.04
C PHE A 139 2.07 -5.54 -2.55
N CYS A 140 2.22 -4.83 -1.43
CA CYS A 140 3.52 -4.54 -0.85
C CYS A 140 4.20 -5.81 -0.31
N ASN A 141 3.46 -6.73 0.31
CA ASN A 141 3.97 -8.01 0.78
C ASN A 141 4.42 -8.92 -0.36
N ARG A 142 3.67 -8.98 -1.48
CA ARG A 142 4.03 -9.74 -2.68
C ARG A 142 5.28 -9.16 -3.37
N ALA A 143 5.40 -7.83 -3.44
CA ALA A 143 6.60 -7.16 -3.91
C ALA A 143 7.82 -7.50 -3.03
N ALA A 144 7.67 -7.42 -1.70
CA ALA A 144 8.76 -7.70 -0.76
C ALA A 144 9.17 -9.18 -0.72
N GLY A 145 8.21 -10.08 -0.94
CA GLY A 145 8.44 -11.52 -1.03
C GLY A 145 9.06 -11.99 -2.34
N GLY A 146 9.37 -11.08 -3.29
CA GLY A 146 9.96 -11.42 -4.58
C GLY A 146 8.99 -12.13 -5.55
N ARG A 147 7.69 -12.10 -5.27
CA ARG A 147 6.66 -12.67 -6.16
C ARG A 147 6.45 -11.80 -7.40
N PHE A 148 6.66 -10.49 -7.26
CA PHE A 148 6.74 -9.55 -8.38
C PHE A 148 8.17 -9.35 -8.84
N GLY A 149 8.35 -9.08 -10.13
CA GLY A 149 9.62 -8.56 -10.63
C GLY A 149 9.70 -7.07 -10.26
N VAL A 150 10.65 -6.68 -9.43
CA VAL A 150 10.79 -5.28 -9.01
C VAL A 150 12.16 -4.75 -9.43
N ALA A 151 12.16 -3.73 -10.26
CA ALA A 151 13.37 -3.09 -10.76
C ALA A 151 13.28 -1.58 -10.64
N GLU A 152 14.42 -0.96 -10.42
CA GLU A 152 14.62 0.48 -10.45
C GLU A 152 15.17 0.89 -11.81
N ARG A 153 14.57 1.92 -12.41
CA ARG A 153 15.06 2.57 -13.62
C ARG A 153 15.71 3.89 -13.25
N LEU A 154 17.02 4.00 -13.41
CA LEU A 154 17.78 5.22 -13.13
C LEU A 154 17.51 6.31 -14.20
N PRO A 155 17.82 7.59 -13.92
CA PRO A 155 17.59 8.70 -14.85
C PRO A 155 18.31 8.57 -16.20
N ASP A 156 19.40 7.80 -16.24
CA ASP A 156 20.17 7.46 -17.45
C ASP A 156 19.50 6.33 -18.28
N GLY A 157 18.40 5.76 -17.78
CA GLY A 157 17.66 4.66 -18.39
C GLY A 157 18.14 3.27 -17.98
N THR A 158 19.20 3.17 -17.18
CA THR A 158 19.73 1.89 -16.71
C THR A 158 18.74 1.19 -15.77
N MET A 159 18.58 -0.12 -15.96
CA MET A 159 17.72 -0.96 -15.14
C MET A 159 18.53 -1.71 -14.08
N ARG A 160 18.09 -1.67 -12.83
CA ARG A 160 18.71 -2.35 -11.69
C ARG A 160 17.66 -3.07 -10.88
N GLU A 161 17.81 -4.38 -10.66
CA GLU A 161 16.93 -5.10 -9.73
C GLU A 161 17.11 -4.59 -8.31
N LEU A 162 15.99 -4.46 -7.59
CA LEU A 162 16.01 -4.02 -6.20
C LEU A 162 16.47 -5.17 -5.30
N ALA A 163 17.51 -4.92 -4.50
CA ALA A 163 18.01 -5.89 -3.54
C ALA A 163 16.95 -6.26 -2.48
N ALA A 164 17.03 -7.47 -1.93
CA ALA A 164 16.06 -7.99 -0.96
C ALA A 164 15.82 -7.07 0.25
N ASP A 165 16.84 -6.35 0.72
CA ASP A 165 16.71 -5.42 1.84
C ASP A 165 15.89 -4.16 1.48
N TRP A 166 15.98 -3.72 0.22
CA TRP A 166 15.16 -2.61 -0.30
C TRP A 166 13.71 -3.05 -0.52
N LEU A 167 13.53 -4.29 -1.00
CA LEU A 167 12.21 -4.91 -1.13
C LEU A 167 11.48 -5.03 0.21
N LYS A 168 12.17 -5.47 1.27
CA LYS A 168 11.61 -5.50 2.63
C LYS A 168 11.24 -4.10 3.15
N CYS A 169 11.99 -3.08 2.75
CA CYS A 169 11.66 -1.69 3.09
C CYS A 169 10.37 -1.22 2.40
N PHE A 170 10.06 -1.73 1.21
CA PHE A 170 8.82 -1.45 0.48
C PHE A 170 7.58 -2.02 1.21
N ALA A 171 7.61 -3.28 1.66
CA ALA A 171 6.55 -3.85 2.50
C ALA A 171 6.36 -3.08 3.81
N ALA A 172 7.46 -2.82 4.51
CA ALA A 172 7.40 -2.18 5.81
C ALA A 172 6.93 -0.71 5.71
N ASP A 173 6.89 -0.12 4.52
CA ASP A 173 6.38 1.22 4.27
C ASP A 173 4.86 1.24 4.07
N GLY A 174 4.23 0.08 3.84
CA GLY A 174 2.77 -0.05 3.72
C GLY A 174 2.21 0.72 2.53
N GLY A 175 2.99 0.84 1.45
CA GLY A 175 2.57 1.49 0.22
C GLY A 175 2.61 3.02 0.22
N LYS A 176 3.15 3.68 1.27
CA LYS A 176 3.29 5.14 1.28
C LYS A 176 4.21 5.64 0.16
N LEU A 177 5.19 4.84 -0.27
CA LEU A 177 6.02 5.08 -1.46
C LEU A 177 5.20 5.20 -2.75
N LEU A 178 4.00 4.60 -2.84
CA LEU A 178 3.09 4.78 -3.99
C LEU A 178 2.31 6.11 -3.93
N VAL A 179 2.27 6.74 -2.75
CA VAL A 179 1.39 7.87 -2.41
C VAL A 179 2.19 9.17 -2.26
N LEU A 180 3.42 9.09 -1.77
CA LEU A 180 4.24 10.25 -1.45
C LEU A 180 5.13 10.63 -2.64
N SER A 181 4.99 11.88 -3.08
CA SER A 181 5.65 12.59 -4.19
C SER A 181 7.17 12.41 -4.28
N THR A 182 7.80 12.47 -5.47
CA THR A 182 9.27 12.37 -5.68
C THR A 182 10.17 13.34 -4.92
N ASN A 183 9.62 14.29 -4.17
CA ASN A 183 10.39 15.19 -3.32
C ASN A 183 10.82 14.52 -1.99
N PRO A 184 12.13 14.28 -1.78
CA PRO A 184 12.63 13.67 -0.54
C PRO A 184 12.28 14.48 0.72
N THR A 185 11.93 15.76 0.60
CA THR A 185 11.47 16.55 1.75
C THR A 185 10.09 16.14 2.25
N ASP A 186 9.25 15.56 1.38
CA ASP A 186 7.94 15.02 1.74
C ASP A 186 8.08 13.64 2.39
N TRP A 187 9.29 13.04 2.31
CA TRP A 187 9.60 11.65 2.66
C TRP A 187 10.31 11.51 4.00
N LEU A 188 10.55 12.61 4.70
CA LEU A 188 11.28 12.67 5.97
C LEU A 188 10.70 11.81 7.11
N LEU A 189 9.58 11.12 6.88
CA LEU A 189 9.02 10.10 7.76
C LEU A 189 9.59 8.70 7.61
N ILE A 190 10.07 8.27 6.43
CA ILE A 190 10.55 6.89 6.24
C ILE A 190 11.96 6.75 6.84
N ARG A 191 12.04 6.68 8.18
CA ARG A 191 13.31 6.68 8.91
C ARG A 191 14.12 5.43 8.60
N ARG A 192 15.41 5.62 8.28
CA ARG A 192 16.45 4.58 8.11
C ARG A 192 16.23 3.63 6.93
N ARG A 193 15.40 3.99 5.95
CA ARG A 193 15.16 3.11 4.80
C ARG A 193 15.68 3.73 3.52
N PRO A 194 16.34 2.93 2.68
CA PRO A 194 16.87 3.41 1.44
C PRO A 194 15.72 3.77 0.48
N VAL A 195 15.76 4.99 -0.05
CA VAL A 195 14.79 5.54 -1.00
C VAL A 195 15.36 5.36 -2.41
N PRO A 196 14.62 4.74 -3.36
CA PRO A 196 15.10 4.59 -4.73
C PRO A 196 15.44 5.95 -5.34
N GLY A 197 16.58 6.02 -6.02
CA GLY A 197 17.01 7.20 -6.76
C GLY A 197 16.38 7.28 -8.16
N GLY A 198 15.79 6.18 -8.63
CA GLY A 198 15.10 6.01 -9.93
C GLY A 198 13.63 5.62 -9.82
N GLU A 199 12.99 5.40 -10.97
CA GLU A 199 11.59 4.96 -11.07
C GLU A 199 11.45 3.49 -10.65
N ILE A 200 10.43 3.16 -9.85
CA ILE A 200 10.15 1.75 -9.50
C ILE A 200 9.23 1.14 -10.55
N LEU A 201 9.69 0.09 -11.21
CA LEU A 201 8.91 -0.77 -12.09
C LEU A 201 8.55 -2.06 -11.36
N ILE A 202 7.26 -2.39 -11.35
CA ILE A 202 6.72 -3.60 -10.73
C ILE A 202 6.03 -4.41 -11.83
N ASP A 203 6.61 -5.57 -12.15
CA ASP A 203 5.96 -6.60 -12.95
C ASP A 203 5.16 -7.52 -12.03
N ILE A 204 3.83 -7.33 -12.08
CA ILE A 204 2.87 -8.11 -11.29
C ILE A 204 2.65 -9.52 -11.83
N ARG A 205 3.24 -9.87 -12.99
CA ARG A 205 3.15 -11.22 -13.60
C ARG A 205 1.72 -11.73 -13.76
N GLY A 206 0.79 -10.82 -14.04
CA GLY A 206 -0.64 -11.13 -14.17
C GLY A 206 -1.39 -11.39 -12.86
N MET A 207 -0.72 -11.35 -11.69
CA MET A 207 -1.36 -11.53 -10.38
C MET A 207 -2.35 -10.41 -10.07
N VAL A 208 -3.40 -10.73 -9.33
CA VAL A 208 -4.50 -9.82 -8.96
C VAL A 208 -4.67 -9.84 -7.44
N ALA A 209 -5.14 -8.73 -6.90
CA ALA A 209 -5.39 -8.54 -5.48
C ALA A 209 -6.45 -9.52 -4.97
N ALA A 210 -6.28 -10.00 -3.76
CA ALA A 210 -7.15 -11.03 -3.26
C ALA A 210 -8.49 -10.50 -2.74
N THR A 211 -8.63 -9.21 -2.44
CA THR A 211 -9.96 -8.64 -2.22
C THR A 211 -10.73 -8.37 -3.52
N GLU A 212 -10.05 -8.40 -4.68
CA GLU A 212 -10.70 -8.45 -6.00
C GLU A 212 -11.13 -9.86 -6.38
N LEU A 213 -10.73 -10.91 -5.65
CA LEU A 213 -11.37 -12.22 -5.76
C LEU A 213 -12.77 -12.08 -5.15
N SER A 214 -13.74 -11.92 -6.03
CA SER A 214 -15.15 -12.00 -5.73
C SER A 214 -15.72 -13.15 -6.53
N SER A 215 -16.93 -13.56 -6.20
CA SER A 215 -17.62 -14.52 -7.03
C SER A 215 -17.79 -14.02 -8.48
N LYS A 216 -17.93 -12.71 -8.69
CA LYS A 216 -18.07 -12.13 -10.03
C LYS A 216 -16.77 -12.19 -10.82
N THR A 217 -15.65 -11.79 -10.23
CA THR A 217 -14.36 -11.83 -10.94
C THR A 217 -13.94 -13.27 -11.25
N LEU A 218 -14.28 -14.24 -10.38
CA LEU A 218 -14.10 -15.66 -10.68
C LEU A 218 -15.01 -16.15 -11.81
N ILE A 219 -16.27 -15.68 -11.88
CA ILE A 219 -17.19 -15.97 -13.00
C ILE A 219 -16.63 -15.41 -14.32
N ASP A 220 -16.08 -14.20 -14.29
CA ASP A 220 -15.61 -13.48 -15.48
C ASP A 220 -14.16 -13.81 -15.88
N LEU A 221 -13.43 -14.62 -15.11
CA LEU A 221 -12.02 -14.88 -15.37
C LEU A 221 -11.82 -15.60 -16.71
N ASP A 222 -11.33 -14.92 -17.74
CA ASP A 222 -11.22 -15.50 -19.09
C ASP A 222 -10.22 -16.67 -19.17
N ASP A 223 -9.13 -16.60 -18.39
CA ASP A 223 -8.11 -17.63 -18.36
C ASP A 223 -8.62 -18.88 -17.61
N THR A 224 -8.96 -19.91 -18.38
CA THR A 224 -9.50 -21.17 -17.85
C THR A 224 -8.46 -21.93 -17.02
N ALA A 225 -7.19 -21.95 -17.42
CA ALA A 225 -6.15 -22.66 -16.67
C ALA A 225 -5.91 -22.01 -15.31
N ARG A 226 -5.87 -20.68 -15.30
CA ARG A 226 -5.78 -19.90 -14.06
C ARG A 226 -7.02 -20.06 -13.18
N PHE A 227 -8.22 -20.06 -13.78
CA PHE A 227 -9.46 -20.31 -13.05
C PHE A 227 -9.41 -21.66 -12.33
N GLU A 228 -9.04 -22.74 -13.02
CA GLU A 228 -8.98 -24.08 -12.42
C GLU A 228 -7.95 -24.15 -11.29
N ALA A 229 -6.77 -23.53 -11.45
CA ALA A 229 -5.76 -23.47 -10.40
C ALA A 229 -6.27 -22.74 -9.14
N ILE A 230 -6.91 -21.58 -9.31
CA ILE A 230 -7.49 -20.81 -8.20
C ILE A 230 -8.66 -21.57 -7.57
N HIS A 231 -9.56 -22.11 -8.39
CA HIS A 231 -10.73 -22.85 -7.94
C HIS A 231 -10.33 -24.07 -7.10
N GLN A 232 -9.37 -24.86 -7.56
CA GLN A 232 -8.86 -26.01 -6.81
C GLN A 232 -8.21 -25.58 -5.49
N TRP A 233 -7.37 -24.53 -5.52
CA TRP A 233 -6.77 -23.99 -4.31
C TRP A 233 -7.82 -23.53 -3.28
N LEU A 234 -8.89 -22.86 -3.75
CA LEU A 234 -10.00 -22.42 -2.90
C LEU A 234 -10.78 -23.60 -2.31
N LEU A 235 -10.99 -24.67 -3.09
CA LEU A 235 -11.63 -25.91 -2.61
C LEU A 235 -10.80 -26.61 -1.53
N ASP A 236 -9.49 -26.71 -1.73
CA ASP A 236 -8.57 -27.35 -0.80
C ASP A 236 -8.56 -26.63 0.57
N HIS A 237 -8.68 -25.30 0.55
CA HIS A 237 -8.78 -24.49 1.77
C HIS A 237 -10.18 -24.47 2.38
N ALA A 238 -11.19 -24.97 1.67
CA ALA A 238 -12.58 -25.00 2.11
C ALA A 238 -13.05 -26.40 2.57
N GLN A 239 -12.14 -27.32 2.85
CA GLN A 239 -12.47 -28.70 3.24
C GLN A 239 -13.14 -28.84 4.62
N GLY A 240 -13.13 -27.79 5.45
CA GLY A 240 -13.77 -27.79 6.78
C GLY A 240 -15.29 -28.00 6.76
N THR A 241 -15.86 -28.32 7.93
CA THR A 241 -17.32 -28.54 8.12
C THR A 241 -18.05 -27.32 8.68
N SER A 242 -17.38 -26.16 8.80
CA SER A 242 -18.03 -24.95 9.27
C SER A 242 -19.15 -24.50 8.32
N SER A 243 -20.15 -23.80 8.87
CA SER A 243 -21.23 -23.21 8.07
C SER A 243 -20.68 -22.29 6.98
N ASP A 244 -19.63 -21.53 7.30
CA ASP A 244 -18.98 -20.61 6.38
C ASP A 244 -18.21 -21.34 5.26
N ALA A 245 -17.48 -22.42 5.58
CA ALA A 245 -16.82 -23.26 4.56
C ALA A 245 -17.85 -23.93 3.63
N THR A 246 -18.99 -24.33 4.17
CA THR A 246 -20.08 -24.92 3.39
C THR A 246 -20.73 -23.89 2.47
N ALA A 247 -21.06 -22.70 2.98
CA ALA A 247 -21.57 -21.61 2.16
C ALA A 247 -20.57 -21.18 1.09
N PHE A 248 -19.27 -21.17 1.42
CA PHE A 248 -18.20 -20.87 0.49
C PHE A 248 -18.11 -21.88 -0.66
N ARG A 249 -18.10 -23.19 -0.35
CA ARG A 249 -18.13 -24.27 -1.36
C ARG A 249 -19.38 -24.22 -2.24
N ASN A 250 -20.54 -23.92 -1.67
CA ASN A 250 -21.77 -23.78 -2.44
C ASN A 250 -21.67 -22.64 -3.48
N VAL A 251 -21.00 -21.54 -3.11
CA VAL A 251 -20.72 -20.44 -4.05
C VAL A 251 -19.69 -20.84 -5.10
N LEU A 252 -18.62 -21.57 -4.74
CA LEU A 252 -17.66 -22.09 -5.72
C LEU A 252 -18.35 -22.99 -6.77
N ASN A 253 -19.22 -23.90 -6.33
CA ASN A 253 -20.01 -24.73 -7.23
C ASN A 253 -20.92 -23.89 -8.15
N LEU A 254 -21.51 -22.82 -7.62
CA LEU A 254 -22.33 -21.92 -8.40
C LEU A 254 -21.52 -21.09 -9.41
N ILE A 255 -20.28 -20.70 -9.05
CA ILE A 255 -19.34 -20.05 -9.97
C ILE A 255 -19.02 -20.99 -11.14
N VAL A 256 -18.73 -22.26 -10.87
CA VAL A 256 -18.54 -23.29 -11.92
C VAL A 256 -19.78 -23.41 -12.79
N ALA A 257 -20.98 -23.40 -12.19
CA ALA A 257 -22.23 -23.44 -12.94
C ALA A 257 -22.38 -22.24 -13.88
N PHE A 258 -22.08 -21.02 -13.44
CA PHE A 258 -22.11 -19.81 -14.30
C PHE A 258 -21.12 -19.84 -15.49
N ARG A 259 -20.06 -20.65 -15.37
CA ARG A 259 -18.99 -20.79 -16.35
C ARG A 259 -19.18 -21.97 -17.31
N ARG A 260 -20.30 -22.70 -17.24
CA ARG A 260 -20.57 -23.82 -18.18
C ARG A 260 -20.52 -23.34 -19.64
N PRO A 261 -20.01 -24.16 -20.57
CA PRO A 261 -19.89 -23.79 -21.99
C PRO A 261 -21.23 -23.38 -22.63
N GLU A 262 -22.33 -24.01 -22.20
CA GLU A 262 -23.70 -23.68 -22.65
C GLU A 262 -24.17 -22.25 -22.29
N PHE A 263 -23.46 -21.58 -21.38
CA PHE A 263 -23.69 -20.20 -20.99
C PHE A 263 -22.74 -19.20 -21.67
N ALA A 264 -21.81 -19.66 -22.51
CA ALA A 264 -20.94 -18.77 -23.28
C ALA A 264 -21.79 -17.87 -24.19
N GLY A 265 -21.54 -16.55 -24.13
CA GLY A 265 -22.27 -15.55 -24.92
C GLY A 265 -23.71 -15.25 -24.47
N LYS A 266 -24.25 -15.95 -23.46
CA LYS A 266 -25.58 -15.65 -22.89
C LYS A 266 -25.50 -14.50 -21.88
N GLY A 267 -26.54 -13.66 -21.84
CA GLY A 267 -26.69 -12.61 -20.82
C GLY A 267 -27.04 -13.19 -19.44
N PHE A 268 -26.81 -12.40 -18.38
CA PHE A 268 -27.06 -12.81 -17.00
C PHE A 268 -28.51 -13.29 -16.76
N GLU A 269 -29.51 -12.58 -17.29
CA GLU A 269 -30.92 -12.96 -17.09
C GLU A 269 -31.24 -14.35 -17.66
N SER A 270 -30.71 -14.71 -18.85
CA SER A 270 -30.88 -16.04 -19.42
C SER A 270 -30.17 -17.12 -18.61
N LYS A 271 -28.93 -16.86 -18.16
CA LYS A 271 -28.21 -17.79 -17.26
C LYS A 271 -28.97 -18.00 -15.95
N LYS A 272 -29.53 -16.91 -15.40
CA LYS A 272 -30.30 -16.92 -14.16
C LYS A 272 -31.55 -17.79 -14.28
N GLU A 273 -32.33 -17.65 -15.36
CA GLU A 273 -33.51 -18.48 -15.60
C GLU A 273 -33.18 -19.98 -15.71
N GLU A 274 -32.05 -20.32 -16.34
CA GLU A 274 -31.60 -21.72 -16.45
C GLU A 274 -31.16 -22.27 -15.08
N LEU A 275 -30.35 -21.52 -14.33
CA LEU A 275 -29.90 -21.92 -12.99
C LEU A 275 -31.03 -21.95 -11.95
N GLU A 276 -32.06 -21.10 -12.08
CA GLU A 276 -33.25 -21.17 -11.23
C GLU A 276 -33.99 -22.50 -11.38
N LYS A 277 -34.08 -23.04 -12.62
CA LYS A 277 -34.69 -24.35 -12.88
C LYS A 277 -33.90 -25.50 -12.24
N GLU A 278 -32.62 -25.30 -11.97
CA GLU A 278 -31.75 -26.25 -11.27
C GLU A 278 -31.86 -26.17 -9.73
N GLY A 279 -32.70 -25.26 -9.21
CA GLY A 279 -32.99 -25.14 -7.78
C GLY A 279 -32.15 -24.08 -7.05
N TYR A 280 -31.35 -23.27 -7.76
CA TYR A 280 -30.65 -22.15 -7.14
C TYR A 280 -31.61 -21.00 -6.82
N SER A 281 -31.51 -20.42 -5.63
CA SER A 281 -32.35 -19.28 -5.26
C SER A 281 -31.96 -18.02 -6.04
N ARG A 282 -32.96 -17.29 -6.56
CA ARG A 282 -32.78 -16.03 -7.28
C ARG A 282 -31.91 -15.01 -6.53
N SER A 283 -32.16 -14.83 -5.23
CA SER A 283 -31.38 -13.90 -4.41
C SER A 283 -29.91 -14.30 -4.31
N MET A 284 -29.60 -15.60 -4.27
CA MET A 284 -28.22 -16.07 -4.25
C MET A 284 -27.56 -15.86 -5.61
N LEU A 285 -28.25 -16.17 -6.72
CA LEU A 285 -27.76 -15.94 -8.08
C LEU A 285 -27.37 -14.47 -8.30
N GLU A 286 -28.23 -13.53 -7.91
CA GLU A 286 -27.99 -12.09 -8.03
C GLU A 286 -26.82 -11.62 -7.16
N LYS A 287 -26.70 -12.12 -5.92
CA LYS A 287 -25.59 -11.75 -5.02
C LYS A 287 -24.26 -12.33 -5.46
N VAL A 288 -24.26 -13.57 -5.95
CA VAL A 288 -23.04 -14.25 -6.44
C VAL A 288 -22.57 -13.60 -7.74
N HIS A 289 -23.49 -13.34 -8.67
CA HIS A 289 -23.16 -12.63 -9.91
C HIS A 289 -22.76 -11.16 -9.69
N SER A 290 -23.26 -10.48 -8.66
CA SER A 290 -22.81 -9.11 -8.34
C SER A 290 -21.51 -9.07 -7.53
N GLY A 291 -20.94 -10.22 -7.15
CA GLY A 291 -19.74 -10.28 -6.30
C GLY A 291 -19.98 -9.96 -4.83
N ASN A 292 -21.23 -9.68 -4.43
CA ASN A 292 -21.62 -9.15 -3.13
C ASN A 292 -22.25 -10.20 -2.21
N TYR A 293 -21.72 -11.43 -2.19
CA TYR A 293 -22.19 -12.48 -1.29
C TYR A 293 -21.36 -12.49 0.02
N PRO A 294 -21.88 -11.99 1.16
CA PRO A 294 -21.07 -11.74 2.35
C PRO A 294 -20.42 -12.98 2.99
N PRO A 295 -21.05 -14.17 3.02
CA PRO A 295 -20.39 -15.39 3.50
C PRO A 295 -19.15 -15.75 2.67
N PHE A 296 -19.21 -15.57 1.35
CA PHE A 296 -18.10 -15.89 0.45
C PHE A 296 -16.93 -14.95 0.68
N GLN A 297 -17.19 -13.64 0.72
CA GLN A 297 -16.15 -12.65 0.99
C GLN A 297 -15.52 -12.80 2.38
N ARG A 298 -16.31 -13.12 3.41
CA ARG A 298 -15.77 -13.37 4.75
C ARG A 298 -14.84 -14.58 4.77
N PHE A 299 -15.22 -15.68 4.12
CA PHE A 299 -14.39 -16.87 4.07
C PHE A 299 -13.10 -16.62 3.27
N LEU A 300 -13.17 -15.97 2.11
CA LEU A 300 -11.97 -15.58 1.35
C LEU A 300 -10.96 -14.82 2.20
N ARG A 301 -11.44 -13.84 2.97
CA ARG A 301 -10.57 -13.03 3.85
C ARG A 301 -9.89 -13.83 4.96
N SER A 302 -10.35 -15.05 5.25
CA SER A 302 -9.73 -15.94 6.24
C SER A 302 -8.61 -16.82 5.66
N LEU A 303 -8.47 -16.87 4.34
CA LEU A 303 -7.51 -17.73 3.65
C LEU A 303 -6.11 -17.07 3.57
N PRO A 304 -5.03 -17.86 3.42
CA PRO A 304 -3.68 -17.33 3.17
C PRO A 304 -3.56 -16.85 1.71
N LEU A 305 -4.21 -15.72 1.41
CA LEU A 305 -4.43 -15.24 0.05
C LEU A 305 -3.15 -14.95 -0.75
N ASN A 306 -2.03 -14.73 -0.07
CA ASN A 306 -0.69 -14.59 -0.66
C ASN A 306 -0.17 -15.88 -1.35
N GLU A 307 -0.84 -17.01 -1.14
CA GLU A 307 -0.48 -18.33 -1.68
C GLU A 307 -1.36 -18.73 -2.87
N ILE A 308 -2.28 -17.87 -3.30
CA ILE A 308 -3.12 -18.12 -4.48
C ILE A 308 -2.24 -18.26 -5.74
N PRO A 309 -2.42 -19.33 -6.54
CA PRO A 309 -1.63 -19.61 -7.74
C PRO A 309 -1.83 -18.61 -8.88
#